data_AF-A0A382YSY2-F1
#
_entry.id   AF-A0A382YSY2-F1
#
_cell.length_a   1.000
_cell.length_b   1.000
_cell.length_c   1.000
_cell.angle_alpha   90.00
_cell.angle_beta   90.00
_cell.angle_gamma   90.00
#
_symmetry.space_group_name_H-M   'P 1'
#
loop_
_entity.id
_entity.type
_entity.pdbx_description
1 polymer ?
#
loop_
_entity_poly.entity_id
_entity_poly.type
_entity_poly.pdbx_seq_one_letter_code
_entity_poly.pdbx_strand_id
1 'polypeptide(L)'
;MNQREIKLLQDLCTPRRGERAFSIVDLIQKKTIPLDLAAFLASKVARGASWIVCSGPGGVGKTTTMRSLLPFAPADRRLGLALPNKVLNLRFEQGCLISNELSDHPPPTYLWDQDLRDFFELGSR
;
A
#
# COMPACT_ATOMS: atom_id res chain seq x y z
N MET A 1 15.01 -6.45 4.65
CA MET A 1 13.97 -7.42 4.22
C MET A 1 14.60 -8.75 3.89
N ASN A 2 13.95 -9.85 4.24
CA ASN A 2 14.35 -11.19 3.79
C ASN A 2 13.84 -11.47 2.36
N GLN A 3 14.33 -12.56 1.74
CA GLN A 3 14.00 -12.92 0.35
C GLN A 3 12.49 -13.16 0.12
N ARG A 4 11.73 -13.56 1.16
CA ARG A 4 10.27 -13.73 1.10
C ARG A 4 9.54 -12.39 1.05
N GLU A 5 9.97 -11.42 1.86
CA GLU A 5 9.42 -10.05 1.86
C GLU A 5 9.70 -9.33 0.54
N ILE A 6 10.88 -9.51 -0.04
CA ILE A 6 11.22 -8.96 -1.36
C ILE A 6 10.28 -9.54 -2.41
N LYS A 7 10.08 -10.86 -2.41
CA LYS A 7 9.15 -11.52 -3.33
C LYS A 7 7.71 -11.01 -3.15
N LEU A 8 7.24 -10.85 -1.91
CA LEU A 8 5.91 -10.30 -1.63
C LEU A 8 5.78 -8.86 -2.13
N LEU A 9 6.78 -7.99 -1.92
CA LEU A 9 6.79 -6.64 -2.50
C LEU A 9 6.80 -6.68 -4.02
N GLN A 10 7.57 -7.58 -4.63
CA GLN A 10 7.56 -7.76 -6.08
C GLN A 10 6.19 -8.20 -6.58
N ASP A 11 5.55 -9.18 -5.94
CA ASP A 11 4.19 -9.64 -6.25
C ASP A 11 3.15 -8.52 -6.04
N LEU A 12 3.40 -7.62 -5.08
CA LEU A 12 2.60 -6.43 -4.85
C LEU A 12 2.85 -5.31 -5.84
N CYS A 13 4.00 -5.26 -6.49
CA CYS A 13 4.28 -4.27 -7.53
C CYS A 13 3.97 -4.83 -8.92
N THR A 14 3.83 -6.16 -9.05
CA THR A 14 3.57 -6.84 -10.31
C THR A 14 2.07 -7.11 -10.47
N PRO A 15 1.43 -6.70 -11.58
CA PRO A 15 0.06 -7.10 -11.87
C PRO A 15 -0.04 -8.60 -12.10
N ARG A 16 -1.18 -9.18 -11.71
CA ARG A 16 -1.46 -10.57 -12.08
C ARG A 16 -1.67 -10.62 -13.61
N ARG A 17 -1.27 -11.73 -14.24
CA ARG A 17 -1.50 -12.02 -15.68
C ARG A 17 -0.66 -11.26 -16.71
N GLY A 18 0.51 -10.74 -16.33
CA GLY A 18 1.46 -10.13 -17.29
C GLY A 18 1.03 -8.75 -17.81
N GLU A 19 0.03 -8.14 -17.18
CA GLU A 19 -0.38 -6.77 -17.47
C GLU A 19 0.66 -5.77 -16.94
N ARG A 20 0.73 -4.59 -17.56
CA ARG A 20 1.55 -3.48 -17.08
C ARG A 20 0.89 -2.84 -15.86
N ALA A 21 1.68 -2.50 -14.83
CA ALA A 21 1.18 -1.76 -13.67
C ALA A 21 0.80 -0.33 -14.11
N PHE A 22 -0.41 0.11 -13.77
CA PHE A 22 -0.85 1.48 -14.04
C PHE A 22 -0.20 2.47 -13.08
N SER A 23 0.41 3.49 -13.65
CA SER A 23 0.86 4.70 -12.97
C SER A 23 -0.31 5.63 -12.69
N ILE A 24 -0.08 6.68 -11.88
CA ILE A 24 -1.09 7.71 -11.66
C ILE A 24 -1.48 8.43 -12.95
N VAL A 25 -0.54 8.56 -13.91
CA VAL A 25 -0.81 9.16 -15.23
C VAL A 25 -1.77 8.29 -16.03
N ASP A 26 -1.61 6.97 -15.98
CA ASP A 26 -2.52 6.02 -16.63
C ASP A 26 -3.95 6.15 -16.06
N LEU A 27 -4.09 6.38 -14.74
CA LEU A 27 -5.39 6.59 -14.08
C LEU A 27 -6.05 7.92 -14.48
N ILE A 28 -5.25 8.99 -14.65
CA ILE A 28 -5.74 10.29 -15.15
C ILE A 28 -6.21 10.16 -16.60
N GLN A 29 -5.41 9.53 -17.47
CA GLN A 29 -5.75 9.33 -18.88
C GLN A 29 -7.02 8.49 -19.05
N LYS A 30 -7.21 7.48 -18.19
CA LYS A 30 -8.43 6.65 -18.14
C LYS A 30 -9.62 7.33 -17.45
N LYS A 31 -9.47 8.57 -16.97
CA LYS A 31 -10.49 9.33 -16.23
C LYS A 31 -10.98 8.62 -14.96
N THR A 32 -10.14 7.76 -14.36
CA THR A 32 -10.43 7.11 -13.09
C THR A 32 -10.26 8.07 -11.91
N ILE A 33 -9.26 8.96 -12.00
CA ILE A 33 -8.99 10.01 -11.01
C ILE A 33 -8.78 11.33 -11.77
N PRO A 34 -9.53 12.39 -11.45
CA PRO A 34 -9.28 13.73 -11.98
C PRO A 34 -7.87 14.26 -11.66
N LEU A 35 -7.34 15.14 -12.52
CA LEU A 35 -5.96 15.65 -12.39
C LEU A 35 -5.71 16.39 -11.05
N ASP A 36 -6.65 17.21 -10.63
CA ASP A 36 -6.61 17.97 -9.37
C ASP A 36 -6.57 17.03 -8.16
N LEU A 37 -7.40 15.99 -8.15
CA LEU A 37 -7.37 14.96 -7.10
C LEU A 37 -6.07 14.16 -7.11
N ALA A 38 -5.57 13.78 -8.29
CA ALA A 38 -4.30 13.08 -8.41
C ALA A 38 -3.12 13.93 -7.89
N ALA A 39 -3.08 15.22 -8.22
CA ALA A 39 -2.07 16.14 -7.74
C ALA A 39 -2.14 16.34 -6.21
N PHE A 40 -3.36 16.47 -5.66
CA PHE A 40 -3.57 16.56 -4.22
C PHE A 40 -3.05 15.31 -3.49
N LEU A 41 -3.45 14.11 -3.93
CA LEU A 41 -3.04 12.84 -3.33
C LEU A 41 -1.53 12.65 -3.41
N ALA A 42 -0.92 12.87 -4.58
CA ALA A 42 0.53 12.79 -4.77
C ALA A 42 1.28 13.76 -3.85
N SER A 43 0.79 15.00 -3.69
CA SER A 43 1.39 15.98 -2.78
C SER A 43 1.31 15.54 -1.31
N LYS A 44 0.22 14.91 -0.88
CA LYS A 44 0.07 14.39 0.49
C LYS A 44 1.03 13.22 0.74
N VAL A 45 1.08 12.26 -0.18
CA VAL A 45 1.96 11.10 -0.07
C VAL A 45 3.44 11.53 -0.06
N ALA A 46 3.83 12.47 -0.93
CA ALA A 46 5.18 13.03 -0.97
C ALA A 46 5.61 13.73 0.33
N ARG A 47 4.65 14.19 1.14
CA ARG A 47 4.89 14.80 2.47
C ARG A 47 4.83 13.78 3.61
N GLY A 48 4.71 12.49 3.30
CA GLY A 48 4.68 11.42 4.30
C GLY A 48 3.31 11.12 4.88
N ALA A 49 2.21 11.56 4.24
CA ALA A 49 0.88 11.17 4.69
C ALA A 49 0.63 9.67 4.48
N SER A 50 0.07 9.01 5.49
CA SER A 50 -0.49 7.65 5.37
C SER A 50 -1.82 7.67 4.60
N TRP A 51 -2.13 6.61 3.86
CA TRP A 51 -3.39 6.48 3.12
C TRP A 51 -3.90 5.04 3.11
N ILE A 52 -5.22 4.91 2.94
CA ILE A 52 -5.91 3.63 2.75
C ILE A 52 -6.84 3.80 1.54
N VAL A 53 -6.83 2.83 0.62
CA VAL A 53 -7.74 2.82 -0.53
C VAL A 53 -8.88 1.86 -0.28
N CYS A 54 -10.05 2.42 0.02
CA CYS A 54 -11.28 1.67 0.26
C CYS A 54 -12.19 1.71 -0.96
N SER A 55 -12.90 0.60 -1.21
CA SER A 55 -13.93 0.49 -2.24
C SER A 55 -14.85 -0.68 -1.88
N GLY A 56 -16.05 -0.74 -2.48
CA GLY A 56 -16.99 -1.85 -2.31
C GLY A 56 -16.47 -3.19 -2.86
N PRO A 57 -16.90 -3.63 -4.05
CA PRO A 57 -16.61 -4.99 -4.50
C PRO A 57 -15.12 -5.23 -4.83
N GLY A 58 -14.76 -6.51 -4.90
CA GLY A 58 -13.47 -6.95 -5.44
C GLY A 58 -13.33 -6.58 -6.92
N GLY A 59 -12.11 -6.32 -7.38
CA GLY A 59 -11.83 -6.06 -8.80
C GLY A 59 -12.04 -4.61 -9.28
N VAL A 60 -12.54 -3.71 -8.45
CA VAL A 60 -12.77 -2.29 -8.84
C VAL A 60 -11.50 -1.42 -8.88
N GLY A 61 -10.34 -1.99 -8.58
CA GLY A 61 -9.05 -1.30 -8.75
C GLY A 61 -8.42 -0.71 -7.49
N LYS A 62 -8.85 -1.07 -6.27
CA LYS A 62 -8.20 -0.60 -5.00
C LYS A 62 -6.70 -0.72 -5.02
N THR A 63 -6.22 -1.93 -5.30
CA THR A 63 -4.79 -2.25 -5.33
C THR A 63 -4.08 -1.48 -6.43
N THR A 64 -4.72 -1.29 -7.59
CA THR A 64 -4.18 -0.47 -8.69
C THR A 64 -4.02 0.99 -8.27
N THR A 65 -5.04 1.59 -7.65
CA THR A 65 -5.00 2.95 -7.13
C THR A 65 -3.94 3.10 -6.04
N MET A 66 -3.89 2.18 -5.07
CA MET A 66 -2.87 2.19 -4.02
C MET A 66 -1.46 2.11 -4.61
N ARG A 67 -1.22 1.18 -5.55
CA ARG A 67 0.08 1.02 -6.24
C ARG A 67 0.51 2.28 -6.99
N SER A 68 -0.44 2.96 -7.65
CA SER A 68 -0.15 4.17 -8.43
C SER A 68 0.39 5.34 -7.59
N LEU A 69 0.14 5.32 -6.27
CA LEU A 69 0.59 6.33 -5.32
C LEU A 69 1.93 5.99 -4.65
N LEU A 70 2.34 4.71 -4.61
CA LEU A 70 3.60 4.28 -3.98
C LEU A 70 4.85 5.01 -4.49
N PRO A 71 4.99 5.36 -5.79
CA PRO A 71 6.16 6.12 -6.28
C PRO A 71 6.34 7.51 -5.68
N PHE A 72 5.29 8.06 -5.03
CA PHE A 72 5.36 9.35 -4.36
C PHE A 72 5.79 9.23 -2.90
N ALA A 73 5.94 8.02 -2.35
CA ALA A 73 6.42 7.85 -0.98
C ALA A 73 7.84 8.43 -0.85
N PRO A 74 8.19 9.07 0.28
CA PRO A 74 9.51 9.69 0.44
C PRO A 74 10.66 8.68 0.26
N ALA A 75 11.59 8.97 -0.64
CA ALA A 75 12.64 8.05 -1.06
C ALA A 75 13.70 7.77 0.03
N ASP A 76 13.77 8.62 1.05
CA ASP A 76 14.61 8.45 2.24
C ASP A 76 14.03 7.44 3.25
N ARG A 77 12.81 6.96 3.03
CA ARG A 77 12.11 6.04 3.95
C ARG A 77 12.19 4.61 3.45
N ARG A 78 12.45 3.69 4.38
CA ARG A 78 12.42 2.25 4.08
C ARG A 78 10.98 1.78 3.92
N LEU A 79 10.70 1.01 2.87
CA LEU A 79 9.42 0.31 2.73
C LEU A 79 9.46 -1.02 3.49
N GLY A 80 8.43 -1.29 4.28
CA GLY A 80 8.24 -2.55 4.99
C GLY A 80 6.88 -3.15 4.70
N LEU A 81 6.78 -4.48 4.79
CA LEU A 81 5.50 -5.17 4.72
C LEU A 81 5.01 -5.51 6.11
N ALA A 82 3.78 -5.10 6.41
CA ALA A 82 3.06 -5.56 7.57
C ALA A 82 2.42 -6.91 7.24
N LEU A 83 2.90 -7.96 7.90
CA LEU A 83 2.40 -9.32 7.77
C LEU A 83 1.83 -9.77 9.12
N PRO A 84 0.83 -10.67 9.13
CA PRO A 84 0.28 -11.21 10.37
C PRO A 84 1.36 -11.77 11.31
N ASN A 85 1.18 -11.53 12.61
CA ASN A 85 2.10 -11.87 13.70
C ASN A 85 3.51 -11.26 13.61
N LYS A 86 3.73 -10.30 12.70
CA LYS A 86 5.03 -9.62 12.54
C LYS A 86 4.96 -8.12 12.75
N VAL A 87 3.76 -7.56 12.94
CA VAL A 87 3.53 -6.12 13.00
C VAL A 87 4.32 -5.46 14.13
N LEU A 88 4.29 -6.01 15.34
CA LEU A 88 5.00 -5.45 16.51
C LEU A 88 6.54 -5.54 16.42
N ASN A 89 7.07 -6.45 15.58
CA ASN A 89 8.51 -6.59 15.39
C ASN A 89 9.09 -5.54 14.42
N LEU A 90 8.22 -4.71 13.82
CA LEU A 90 8.59 -3.65 12.90
C LEU A 90 9.09 -2.44 13.68
N ARG A 91 10.35 -2.47 14.15
CA ARG A 91 11.05 -1.26 14.61
C ARG A 91 11.43 -0.41 13.41
N PHE A 92 10.48 0.35 12.88
CA PHE A 92 10.71 1.34 11.83
C PHE A 92 10.73 2.72 12.45
N GLU A 93 11.88 3.15 12.98
CA GLU A 93 12.04 4.53 13.42
C GLU A 93 11.86 5.52 12.25
N GLN A 94 12.06 5.07 11.00
CA GLN A 94 11.90 5.86 9.77
C GLN A 94 11.50 5.00 8.56
N GLY A 95 10.24 4.55 8.46
CA GLY A 95 9.77 3.85 7.26
C GLY A 95 8.28 3.89 7.00
N CYS A 96 7.89 3.55 5.77
CA CYS A 96 6.50 3.37 5.37
C CYS A 96 6.16 1.88 5.38
N LEU A 97 5.14 1.53 6.15
CA LEU A 97 4.64 0.16 6.22
C LEU A 97 3.45 -0.01 5.28
N ILE A 98 3.45 -1.13 4.56
CA ILE A 98 2.43 -1.47 3.56
C ILE A 98 1.71 -2.73 4.04
N SER A 99 0.39 -2.66 4.10
CA SER A 99 -0.49 -3.83 4.19
C SER A 99 -1.13 -4.09 2.83
N ASN A 100 -1.29 -5.36 2.48
CA ASN A 100 -1.88 -5.77 1.20
C ASN A 100 -3.38 -5.56 1.16
N GLU A 101 -4.03 -5.94 2.26
CA GLU A 101 -5.47 -5.88 2.43
C GLU A 101 -5.78 -5.93 3.92
N LEU A 102 -6.86 -5.26 4.31
CA LEU A 102 -7.41 -5.26 5.66
C LEU A 102 -8.72 -6.06 5.58
N SER A 103 -8.70 -7.32 6.00
CA SER A 103 -9.86 -8.23 5.93
C SER A 103 -9.65 -9.46 6.80
N ASP A 104 -10.74 -9.98 7.35
CA ASP A 104 -10.85 -11.26 8.07
C ASP A 104 -10.87 -12.50 7.16
N HIS A 105 -10.87 -12.30 5.83
CA HIS A 105 -10.94 -13.38 4.86
C HIS A 105 -9.55 -13.81 4.36
N PRO A 106 -9.37 -15.07 3.89
CA PRO A 106 -8.11 -15.57 3.34
C PRO A 106 -7.64 -14.72 2.13
N PRO A 107 -6.33 -14.57 1.88
CA PRO A 107 -5.17 -15.39 2.29
C PRO A 107 -4.46 -14.92 3.58
N PRO A 108 -3.50 -15.71 4.13
CA PRO A 108 -2.84 -15.45 5.42
C PRO A 108 -1.90 -14.22 5.47
N THR A 109 -1.99 -13.31 4.50
CA THR A 109 -1.21 -12.06 4.46
C THR A 109 -2.05 -10.84 4.81
N TYR A 110 -3.35 -11.00 5.00
CA TYR A 110 -4.27 -9.91 5.32
C TYR A 110 -4.22 -9.59 6.80
N LEU A 111 -4.27 -8.30 7.13
CA LEU A 111 -4.29 -7.88 8.53
C LEU A 111 -5.72 -7.78 9.01
N TRP A 112 -5.99 -8.40 10.15
CA TRP A 112 -7.25 -8.27 10.86
C TRP A 112 -7.04 -8.32 12.37
N ASP A 113 -8.11 -8.04 13.11
CA ASP A 113 -8.16 -8.14 14.56
C ASP A 113 -6.96 -7.49 15.25
N GLN A 114 -6.19 -8.23 16.06
CA GLN A 114 -5.06 -7.67 16.81
C GLN A 114 -3.95 -7.13 15.92
N ASP A 115 -3.60 -7.83 14.83
CA ASP A 115 -2.57 -7.38 13.89
C ASP A 115 -2.95 -6.02 13.25
N LEU A 116 -4.24 -5.79 13.01
CA LEU A 116 -4.75 -4.52 12.49
C LEU A 116 -4.61 -3.39 13.53
N ARG A 117 -4.94 -3.68 14.79
CA ARG A 117 -4.81 -2.71 15.90
C ARG A 117 -3.35 -2.31 16.08
N ASP A 118 -2.46 -3.30 16.14
CA ASP A 118 -1.02 -3.10 16.27
C ASP A 118 -0.48 -2.25 15.10
N PHE A 119 -0.98 -2.49 13.88
CA PHE A 119 -0.57 -1.76 12.68
C PHE A 119 -0.93 -0.27 12.76
N PHE A 120 -2.12 0.06 13.25
CA PHE A 120 -2.52 1.46 13.45
C PHE A 120 -1.79 2.13 14.62
N GLU A 121 -1.47 1.38 15.67
CA GLU A 121 -0.71 1.91 16.80
C GLU A 121 0.69 2.39 16.38
N LEU A 122 1.32 1.72 15.40
CA LEU A 122 2.62 2.14 14.86
C LEU A 122 2.59 3.56 14.25
N GLY A 123 1.46 4.00 13.70
CA GLY A 123 1.31 5.35 13.15
C GLY A 123 1.03 6.44 14.18
N SER A 124 0.80 6.06 15.45
CA SER A 124 0.54 6.97 16.56
C SER A 124 1.78 7.28 17.41
N ARG A 125 2.91 6.63 17.12
CA ARG A 125 4.20 6.81 17.78
C ARG A 125 5.08 7.78 17.00
#